data_AF-A0A7S4NBV5-F1
#
_entry.id   AF-A0A7S4NBV5-F1
#
_cell.length_a   1.000
_cell.length_b   1.000
_cell.length_c   1.000
_cell.angle_alpha   90.00
_cell.angle_beta   90.00
_cell.angle_gamma   90.00
#
_symmetry.space_group_name_H-M   'P 1'
#
loop_
_entity.id
_entity.type
_entity.pdbx_description
1 polymer ?
#
loop_
_entity_poly.entity_id
_entity_poly.type
_entity_poly.pdbx_seq_one_letter_code
_entity_poly.pdbx_strand_id
1 'polypeptide(L)'
;VGGGGGCCLYAGQASRRIRRHVADFAPTGRSACDAGALSVREYGVSDCVVAPPAFAAGLFECFLAAAVATSSPQVTPSASPTGEIVNEFESSALTVRNQCEAARRYARYLLRSKQNEDAIIAALRIVILRAVDALSALRKKLRRSGGRSSSGRRLSSAYTYAEAVLSEVVSAAEDTFGPLRFSSLLLGIGRQLEPHHFDSLFPLPRSSPLRPANYDGGDDSAARAPNGGLGTTVEDLFLASGAAGSMS
;
A
#
# COMPACT_ATOMS: atom_id res chain seq x y z
N VAL A 1 -21.66 37.36 -10.31
CA VAL A 1 -20.44 37.13 -9.49
C VAL A 1 -20.92 36.72 -8.10
N GLY A 2 -20.87 35.44 -7.77
CA GLY A 2 -21.31 34.91 -6.48
C GLY A 2 -20.28 33.92 -5.97
N GLY A 3 -19.42 34.37 -5.06
CA GLY A 3 -18.38 33.56 -4.43
C GLY A 3 -18.92 32.83 -3.21
N GLY A 4 -19.14 31.52 -3.35
CA GLY A 4 -19.42 30.63 -2.22
C GLY A 4 -18.12 30.22 -1.54
N GLY A 5 -17.78 30.88 -0.43
CA GLY A 5 -16.68 30.49 0.45
C GLY A 5 -17.04 29.24 1.24
N GLY A 6 -16.53 28.08 0.81
CA GLY A 6 -16.62 26.83 1.56
C GLY A 6 -15.76 26.91 2.82
N CYS A 7 -16.40 26.91 3.99
CA CYS A 7 -15.73 26.80 5.28
C CYS A 7 -15.21 25.37 5.48
N CYS A 8 -13.88 25.20 5.50
CA CYS A 8 -13.25 23.97 5.98
C CYS A 8 -13.40 23.88 7.50
N LEU A 9 -14.30 23.02 7.98
CA LEU A 9 -14.40 22.68 9.39
C LEU A 9 -13.13 21.95 9.86
N TYR A 10 -12.46 22.55 10.85
CA TYR A 10 -11.30 21.99 11.54
C TYR A 10 -11.77 20.90 12.52
N ALA A 11 -11.93 19.67 12.05
CA ALA A 11 -12.13 18.51 12.91
C ALA A 11 -10.79 18.09 13.52
N GLY A 12 -10.34 18.80 14.57
CA GLY A 12 -8.98 18.63 15.06
C GLY A 12 -8.68 19.05 16.50
N GLN A 13 -9.66 19.28 17.38
CA GLN A 13 -9.35 19.53 18.80
C GLN A 13 -10.31 18.96 19.88
N ALA A 14 -11.42 18.32 19.53
CA ALA A 14 -12.39 17.87 20.54
C ALA A 14 -12.49 16.34 20.68
N SER A 15 -11.41 15.64 21.04
CA SER A 15 -11.55 14.24 21.51
C SER A 15 -10.45 13.81 22.47
N ARG A 16 -10.30 14.54 23.59
CA ARG A 16 -9.51 14.07 24.75
C ARG A 16 -10.35 13.87 26.01
N ARG A 17 -11.69 13.83 25.93
CA ARG A 17 -12.53 13.75 27.15
C ARG A 17 -13.67 12.73 27.17
N ILE A 18 -13.71 11.78 26.25
CA ILE A 18 -14.72 10.70 26.26
C ILE A 18 -14.03 9.34 26.34
N ARG A 19 -13.30 9.11 27.42
CA ARG A 19 -12.93 7.75 27.87
C ARG A 19 -13.33 7.67 29.34
N ARG A 20 -14.60 7.34 29.63
CA ARG A 20 -15.01 6.89 30.98
C ARG A 20 -16.39 6.24 31.13
N HIS A 21 -17.22 6.06 30.09
CA HIS A 21 -18.58 5.52 30.31
C HIS A 21 -19.07 4.43 29.34
N VAL A 22 -18.18 3.69 28.65
CA VAL A 22 -18.60 2.55 27.79
C VAL A 22 -18.01 1.25 28.32
N ALA A 23 -18.27 0.94 29.59
CA ALA A 23 -17.97 -0.35 30.20
C ALA A 23 -19.22 -1.19 30.52
N ASP A 24 -20.43 -0.63 30.39
CA ASP A 24 -21.63 -1.26 30.99
C ASP A 24 -22.65 -1.86 30.00
N PHE A 25 -22.31 -2.01 28.71
CA PHE A 25 -23.19 -2.68 27.75
C PHE A 25 -22.46 -3.74 26.92
N ALA A 26 -22.29 -4.92 27.52
CA ALA A 26 -22.04 -6.15 26.79
C ALA A 26 -23.25 -7.08 26.97
N PRO A 27 -24.02 -7.40 25.91
CA PRO A 27 -24.80 -8.61 25.90
C PRO A 27 -23.93 -9.77 25.42
N THR A 28 -23.82 -10.77 26.29
CA THR A 28 -23.35 -12.12 26.01
C THR A 28 -24.16 -12.77 24.90
N GLY A 29 -23.51 -13.31 23.86
CA GLY A 29 -24.08 -14.41 23.09
C GLY A 29 -23.87 -14.37 21.57
N ARG A 30 -23.03 -15.31 21.09
CA ARG A 30 -23.09 -16.02 19.79
C ARG A 30 -22.83 -15.22 18.50
N SER A 31 -21.71 -15.55 17.84
CA SER A 31 -21.64 -16.53 16.73
C SER A 31 -20.40 -16.22 15.89
N ALA A 32 -19.45 -17.14 15.86
CA ALA A 32 -18.31 -17.11 14.95
C ALA A 32 -18.78 -17.68 13.60
N CYS A 33 -18.61 -16.88 12.53
CA CYS A 33 -18.64 -17.22 11.09
C CYS A 33 -19.25 -16.03 10.32
N ASP A 34 -18.57 -14.88 10.29
CA ASP A 34 -18.91 -13.83 9.32
C ASP A 34 -17.63 -13.13 8.86
N ALA A 35 -17.05 -13.66 7.78
CA ALA A 35 -15.80 -13.19 7.16
C ALA A 35 -16.04 -11.97 6.24
N GLY A 36 -16.86 -11.02 6.70
CA GLY A 36 -17.15 -9.76 6.01
C GLY A 36 -17.04 -8.51 6.89
N ALA A 37 -16.81 -8.69 8.20
CA ALA A 37 -16.71 -7.59 9.15
C ALA A 37 -15.26 -7.10 9.26
N LEU A 38 -14.80 -6.31 8.27
CA LEU A 38 -13.76 -5.31 8.52
C LEU A 38 -14.28 -4.41 9.64
N SER A 39 -13.84 -4.66 10.86
CA SER A 39 -14.37 -4.04 12.07
C SER A 39 -14.19 -2.52 11.99
N VAL A 40 -15.31 -1.84 11.76
CA VAL A 40 -15.53 -0.38 11.80
C VAL A 40 -15.26 0.22 13.20
N ARG A 41 -14.69 -0.55 14.13
CA ARG A 41 -14.70 -0.28 15.58
C ARG A 41 -13.63 0.68 16.10
N GLU A 42 -12.76 1.24 15.26
CA GLU A 42 -11.70 2.17 15.69
C GLU A 42 -11.88 3.63 15.28
N TYR A 43 -12.98 4.00 14.61
CA TYR A 43 -13.23 5.40 14.26
C TYR A 43 -13.94 6.11 15.43
N GLY A 44 -13.14 6.55 16.39
CA GLY A 44 -13.59 7.43 17.47
C GLY A 44 -14.12 8.76 16.94
N VAL A 45 -15.42 8.98 17.14
CA VAL A 45 -16.14 10.27 17.25
C VAL A 45 -15.84 11.29 16.15
N SER A 46 -16.44 11.06 14.99
CA SER A 46 -17.01 12.11 14.14
C SER A 46 -18.36 11.58 13.66
N ASP A 47 -19.45 12.35 13.80
CA ASP A 47 -20.85 11.95 13.50
C ASP A 47 -21.14 11.64 12.02
N CYS A 48 -20.10 11.43 11.22
CA CYS A 48 -20.15 10.93 9.86
C CYS A 48 -19.08 9.84 9.73
N VAL A 49 -19.40 8.59 10.07
CA VAL A 49 -18.58 7.47 9.60
C VAL A 49 -18.79 7.38 8.10
N VAL A 50 -17.93 8.06 7.34
CA VAL A 50 -17.92 7.94 5.89
C VAL A 50 -17.34 6.56 5.60
N ALA A 51 -18.22 5.61 5.30
CA ALA A 51 -17.81 4.31 4.83
C ALA A 51 -16.89 4.47 3.60
N PRO A 52 -15.82 3.67 3.47
CA PRO A 52 -15.00 3.69 2.27
C PRO A 52 -15.90 3.49 1.05
N PRO A 53 -15.64 4.18 -0.07
CA PRO A 53 -16.31 3.89 -1.33
C PRO A 53 -16.20 2.39 -1.63
N ALA A 54 -17.30 1.76 -2.06
CA ALA A 54 -17.36 0.31 -2.24
C ALA A 54 -16.26 -0.26 -3.19
N PHE A 55 -15.77 0.56 -4.12
CA PHE A 55 -14.70 0.19 -5.05
C PHE A 55 -13.28 0.30 -4.46
N ALA A 56 -13.10 0.86 -3.26
CA ALA A 56 -11.78 1.06 -2.67
C ALA A 56 -11.05 -0.26 -2.41
N ALA A 57 -11.77 -1.31 -2.01
CA ALA A 57 -11.20 -2.64 -1.82
C ALA A 57 -10.70 -3.25 -3.14
N GLY A 58 -11.53 -3.24 -4.18
CA GLY A 58 -11.12 -3.73 -5.51
C GLY A 58 -9.98 -2.90 -6.12
N LEU A 59 -9.96 -1.59 -5.87
CA LEU A 59 -8.84 -0.73 -6.26
C LEU A 59 -7.54 -1.14 -5.54
N PHE A 60 -7.61 -1.43 -4.23
CA PHE A 60 -6.47 -1.91 -3.46
C PHE A 60 -5.96 -3.26 -3.97
N GLU A 61 -6.85 -4.20 -4.28
CA GLU A 61 -6.49 -5.50 -4.88
C GLU A 61 -5.76 -5.34 -6.21
N CYS A 62 -6.15 -4.37 -7.04
CA CYS A 62 -5.44 -4.09 -8.29
C CYS A 62 -4.01 -3.59 -8.04
N PHE A 63 -3.81 -2.75 -7.02
CA PHE A 63 -2.48 -2.27 -6.64
C PHE A 63 -1.63 -3.38 -6.02
N LEU A 64 -2.22 -4.26 -5.22
CA LEU A 64 -1.56 -5.45 -4.70
C LEU A 64 -1.07 -6.35 -5.84
N ALA A 65 -1.95 -6.64 -6.80
CA ALA A 65 -1.58 -7.44 -7.97
C ALA A 65 -0.46 -6.77 -8.79
N ALA A 66 -0.56 -5.46 -9.03
CA ALA A 66 0.49 -4.70 -9.73
C ALA A 66 1.85 -4.73 -9.01
N ALA A 67 1.86 -4.67 -7.68
CA ALA A 67 3.08 -4.68 -6.86
C ALA A 67 3.78 -6.05 -6.81
N VAL A 68 3.04 -7.16 -7.01
CA VAL A 68 3.65 -8.50 -7.09
C VAL A 68 4.63 -8.59 -8.26
N ALA A 69 4.31 -8.01 -9.42
CA ALA A 69 5.22 -8.03 -10.56
C ALA A 69 6.49 -7.20 -10.35
N THR A 70 6.42 -6.09 -9.61
CA THR A 70 7.58 -5.21 -9.40
C THR A 70 8.53 -5.74 -8.33
N SER A 71 8.01 -6.51 -7.37
CA SER A 71 8.80 -7.13 -6.30
C SER A 71 9.33 -8.53 -6.64
N SER A 72 8.91 -9.11 -7.77
CA SER A 72 9.42 -10.40 -8.22
C SER A 72 10.93 -10.30 -8.52
N PRO A 73 11.78 -11.14 -7.90
CA PRO A 73 13.22 -11.07 -8.10
C PRO A 73 13.54 -11.32 -9.56
N GLN A 74 14.22 -10.37 -10.21
CA GLN A 74 14.77 -10.61 -11.53
C GLN A 74 15.82 -11.71 -11.40
N VAL A 75 15.47 -12.91 -11.89
CA VAL A 75 16.39 -14.02 -12.01
C VAL A 75 17.46 -13.58 -13.00
N THR A 76 18.58 -13.10 -12.50
CA THR A 76 19.75 -12.84 -13.34
C THR A 76 20.15 -14.16 -13.97
N PRO A 77 20.20 -14.28 -15.31
CA PRO A 77 20.53 -15.53 -15.99
C PRO A 77 21.98 -15.92 -15.62
N SER A 78 22.10 -16.79 -14.63
CA SER A 78 23.35 -17.46 -14.29
C SER A 78 23.69 -18.41 -15.44
N ALA A 79 24.87 -18.24 -16.02
CA ALA A 79 25.33 -18.91 -17.24
C ALA A 79 25.52 -20.43 -17.07
N SER A 80 24.43 -21.19 -17.06
CA SER A 80 24.37 -22.57 -17.59
C SER A 80 22.91 -23.07 -17.63
N PRO A 81 22.16 -22.85 -18.74
CA PRO A 81 20.82 -23.38 -18.84
C PRO A 81 20.81 -24.74 -19.54
N THR A 82 20.19 -25.72 -18.90
CA THR A 82 19.58 -26.88 -19.56
C THR A 82 18.28 -26.39 -20.21
N GLY A 83 18.17 -26.46 -21.54
CA GLY A 83 17.22 -25.66 -22.34
C GLY A 83 15.73 -25.89 -22.11
N GLU A 84 15.31 -26.97 -21.47
CA GLU A 84 13.88 -27.29 -21.29
C GLU A 84 13.25 -26.59 -20.08
N ILE A 85 13.99 -26.38 -18.98
CA ILE A 85 13.46 -25.75 -17.76
C ILE A 85 13.30 -24.23 -17.92
N VAL A 86 14.08 -23.62 -18.81
CA VAL A 86 14.05 -22.16 -19.05
C VAL A 86 12.74 -21.73 -19.72
N ASN A 87 12.23 -22.51 -20.67
CA ASN A 87 11.03 -22.16 -21.43
C ASN A 87 9.76 -22.11 -20.56
N GLU A 88 9.63 -23.01 -19.57
CA GLU A 88 8.47 -23.03 -18.66
C GLU A 88 8.49 -21.85 -17.67
N PHE A 89 9.67 -21.49 -17.18
CA PHE A 89 9.83 -20.33 -16.30
C PHE A 89 9.55 -19.02 -17.02
N GLU A 90 10.02 -18.86 -18.26
CA GLU A 90 9.74 -17.68 -19.09
C GLU A 90 8.24 -17.52 -19.39
N SER A 91 7.55 -18.62 -19.72
CA SER A 91 6.10 -18.62 -19.96
C SER A 91 5.31 -18.19 -18.72
N SER A 92 5.72 -18.66 -17.54
CA SER A 92 5.10 -18.30 -16.26
C SER A 92 5.34 -16.82 -15.92
N ALA A 93 6.57 -16.32 -16.10
CA ALA A 93 6.91 -14.93 -15.87
C ALA A 93 6.15 -13.97 -16.79
N LEU A 94 5.99 -14.34 -18.06
CA LEU A 94 5.20 -13.58 -19.03
C LEU A 94 3.72 -13.49 -18.61
N THR A 95 3.15 -14.60 -18.13
CA THR A 95 1.75 -14.64 -17.67
C THR A 95 1.53 -13.73 -16.47
N VAL A 96 2.42 -13.75 -15.48
CA VAL A 96 2.36 -12.85 -14.30
C VAL A 96 2.47 -11.39 -14.73
N ARG A 97 3.38 -11.06 -15.66
CA ARG A 97 3.53 -9.70 -16.17
C ARG A 97 2.26 -9.20 -16.86
N ASN A 98 1.64 -10.03 -17.70
CA ASN A 98 0.40 -9.69 -18.39
C ASN A 98 -0.76 -9.45 -17.40
N GLN A 99 -0.87 -10.28 -16.36
CA GLN A 99 -1.87 -10.09 -15.30
C GLN A 99 -1.66 -8.78 -14.54
N CYS A 100 -0.42 -8.43 -14.24
CA CYS A 100 -0.10 -7.19 -13.52
C CYS A 100 -0.35 -5.95 -14.38
N GLU A 101 -0.05 -6.01 -15.69
CA GLU A 101 -0.43 -4.94 -16.61
C GLU A 101 -1.96 -4.79 -16.74
N ALA A 102 -2.70 -5.90 -16.77
CA ALA A 102 -4.15 -5.87 -16.77
C ALA A 102 -4.70 -5.22 -15.49
N ALA A 103 -4.16 -5.58 -14.31
CA ALA A 103 -4.53 -4.98 -13.03
C ALA A 103 -4.25 -3.47 -13.00
N ARG A 104 -3.09 -3.02 -13.51
CA ARG A 104 -2.77 -1.58 -13.65
C ARG A 104 -3.73 -0.86 -14.59
N ARG A 105 -4.05 -1.45 -15.74
CA ARG A 105 -5.02 -0.87 -16.70
C ARG A 105 -6.40 -0.77 -16.07
N TYR A 106 -6.82 -1.79 -15.32
CA TYR A 106 -8.11 -1.80 -14.64
C TYR A 106 -8.17 -0.80 -13.48
N ALA A 107 -7.13 -0.67 -12.66
CA ALA A 107 -7.01 0.38 -11.64
C ALA A 107 -7.15 1.78 -12.27
N ARG A 108 -6.39 2.08 -13.33
CA ARG A 108 -6.50 3.36 -14.04
C ARG A 108 -7.87 3.57 -14.66
N TYR A 109 -8.48 2.51 -15.20
CA TYR A 109 -9.85 2.55 -15.69
C TYR A 109 -10.83 2.89 -14.56
N LEU A 110 -10.73 2.28 -13.38
CA LEU A 110 -11.58 2.62 -12.23
C LEU A 110 -11.40 4.07 -11.79
N LEU A 111 -10.15 4.54 -11.74
CA LEU A 111 -9.82 5.92 -11.38
C LEU A 111 -10.33 6.95 -12.40
N ARG A 112 -10.45 6.59 -13.68
CA ARG A 112 -10.92 7.50 -14.76
C ARG A 112 -12.41 7.37 -15.08
N SER A 113 -12.98 6.19 -14.91
CA SER A 113 -14.37 5.89 -15.31
C SER A 113 -15.41 6.40 -14.30
N LYS A 114 -15.01 6.64 -13.05
CA LYS A 114 -15.93 7.10 -12.01
C LYS A 114 -16.07 8.62 -12.06
N GLN A 115 -17.31 9.08 -12.20
CA GLN A 115 -17.65 10.50 -12.30
C GLN A 115 -17.48 11.26 -10.96
N ASN A 116 -17.44 10.55 -9.84
CA ASN A 116 -17.32 11.18 -8.52
C ASN A 116 -15.84 11.26 -8.10
N GLU A 117 -15.20 12.38 -8.44
CA GLU A 117 -13.80 12.66 -8.09
C GLU A 117 -13.56 12.60 -6.58
N ASP A 118 -14.51 13.09 -5.77
CA ASP A 118 -14.40 13.07 -4.31
C ASP A 118 -14.34 11.64 -3.75
N ALA A 119 -15.13 10.73 -4.33
CA ALA A 119 -15.09 9.32 -3.96
C ALA A 119 -13.73 8.70 -4.34
N ILE A 120 -13.15 9.08 -5.48
CA ILE A 120 -11.83 8.59 -5.91
C ILE A 120 -10.73 9.10 -4.95
N ILE A 121 -10.75 10.39 -4.63
CA ILE A 121 -9.83 11.02 -3.67
C ILE A 121 -9.96 10.35 -2.30
N ALA A 122 -11.18 10.11 -1.82
CA ALA A 122 -11.44 9.42 -0.56
C ALA A 122 -10.90 7.98 -0.58
N ALA A 123 -11.14 7.22 -1.66
CA ALA A 123 -10.62 5.87 -1.80
C ALA A 123 -9.09 5.84 -1.80
N LEU A 124 -8.44 6.70 -2.60
CA LEU A 124 -6.98 6.79 -2.66
C LEU A 124 -6.37 7.23 -1.32
N ARG A 125 -7.00 8.18 -0.63
CA ARG A 125 -6.58 8.60 0.71
C ARG A 125 -6.56 7.42 1.68
N ILE A 126 -7.63 6.62 1.70
CA ILE A 126 -7.74 5.44 2.56
C ILE A 126 -6.65 4.42 2.20
N VAL A 127 -6.46 4.13 0.92
CA VAL A 127 -5.44 3.18 0.45
C VAL A 127 -4.03 3.63 0.83
N ILE A 128 -3.68 4.90 0.60
CA ILE A 128 -2.36 5.45 0.92
C ILE A 128 -2.12 5.41 2.43
N LEU A 129 -3.08 5.86 3.24
CA LEU A 129 -2.95 5.83 4.71
C LEU A 129 -2.71 4.42 5.22
N ARG A 130 -3.47 3.43 4.72
CA ARG A 130 -3.31 2.03 5.11
C ARG A 130 -1.96 1.46 4.68
N ALA A 131 -1.45 1.82 3.52
CA ALA A 131 -0.12 1.41 3.07
C ALA A 131 0.99 2.03 3.95
N VAL A 132 0.86 3.32 4.31
CA VAL A 132 1.81 4.01 5.21
C VAL A 132 1.80 3.40 6.62
N ASP A 133 0.63 3.10 7.17
CA ASP A 133 0.49 2.44 8.47
C ASP A 133 1.12 1.03 8.46
N ALA A 134 0.94 0.28 7.37
CA ALA A 134 1.57 -1.04 7.21
C ALA A 134 3.10 -0.91 7.16
N LEU A 135 3.63 0.06 6.40
CA LEU A 135 5.06 0.33 6.31
C LEU A 135 5.67 0.73 7.65
N SER A 136 5.00 1.60 8.42
CA SER A 136 5.48 2.03 9.73
C SER A 136 5.51 0.86 10.73
N ALA A 137 4.48 0.02 10.72
CA ALA A 137 4.39 -1.20 11.52
C ALA A 137 5.50 -2.21 11.17
N LEU A 138 5.73 -2.45 9.87
CA LEU A 138 6.79 -3.34 9.38
C LEU A 138 8.17 -2.81 9.74
N ARG A 139 8.42 -1.50 9.58
CA ARG A 139 9.69 -0.86 9.95
C ARG A 139 9.99 -1.00 11.45
N LYS A 140 8.97 -0.82 12.30
CA LYS A 140 9.09 -1.03 13.75
C LYS A 140 9.42 -2.47 14.11
N LYS A 141 8.79 -3.45 13.44
CA LYS A 141 9.10 -4.89 13.61
C LYS A 141 10.51 -5.22 13.13
N LEU A 142 10.92 -4.70 11.98
CA LEU A 142 12.25 -4.93 11.40
C LEU A 142 13.37 -4.41 12.33
N ARG A 143 13.20 -3.21 12.90
CA ARG A 143 14.12 -2.63 13.89
C ARG A 143 14.28 -3.50 15.14
N ARG A 144 13.19 -4.15 15.60
CA ARG A 144 13.20 -5.04 16.77
C ARG A 144 13.82 -6.41 16.50
N SER A 145 13.69 -6.91 15.27
CA SER A 145 14.14 -8.25 14.90
C SER A 145 15.65 -8.38 14.63
N GLY A 146 16.40 -7.27 14.56
CA GLY A 146 17.86 -7.30 14.43
C GLY A 146 18.40 -7.80 13.08
N GLY A 147 17.60 -7.77 12.00
CA GLY A 147 18.01 -7.94 10.59
C GLY A 147 18.56 -9.31 10.14
N ARG A 148 19.18 -10.09 11.03
CA ARG A 148 19.88 -11.35 10.70
C ARG A 148 19.04 -12.62 10.87
N SER A 149 17.87 -12.53 11.51
CA SER A 149 16.98 -13.67 11.68
C SER A 149 16.25 -14.01 10.37
N SER A 150 15.79 -15.25 10.24
CA SER A 150 14.87 -15.67 9.17
C SER A 150 13.59 -14.81 9.16
N SER A 151 13.10 -14.42 10.34
CA SER A 151 12.01 -13.46 10.50
C SER A 151 12.34 -12.09 9.92
N GLY A 152 13.57 -11.59 10.13
CA GLY A 152 14.06 -10.33 9.56
C GLY A 152 14.01 -10.31 8.02
N ARG A 153 14.37 -11.43 7.37
CA ARG A 153 14.26 -11.56 5.91
C ARG A 153 12.83 -11.49 5.41
N ARG A 154 11.89 -12.19 6.06
CA ARG A 154 10.46 -12.13 5.71
C ARG A 154 9.90 -10.72 5.89
N LEU A 155 10.23 -10.08 7.01
CA LEU A 155 9.83 -8.69 7.29
C LEU A 155 10.42 -7.71 6.26
N SER A 156 11.67 -7.93 5.82
CA SER A 156 12.28 -7.13 4.76
C SER A 156 11.55 -7.31 3.43
N SER A 157 11.22 -8.54 3.03
CA SER A 157 10.46 -8.80 1.81
C SER A 157 9.06 -8.18 1.87
N ALA A 158 8.36 -8.34 3.00
CA ALA A 158 7.05 -7.70 3.22
C ALA A 158 7.13 -6.17 3.17
N TYR A 159 8.21 -5.58 3.69
CA TYR A 159 8.46 -4.14 3.60
C TYR A 159 8.64 -3.69 2.15
N THR A 160 9.49 -4.37 1.37
CA THR A 160 9.69 -4.09 -0.05
C THR A 160 8.38 -4.23 -0.84
N TYR A 161 7.56 -5.23 -0.51
CA TYR A 161 6.26 -5.42 -1.13
C TYR A 161 5.30 -4.26 -0.80
N ALA A 162 5.19 -3.86 0.47
CA ALA A 162 4.35 -2.74 0.88
C ALA A 162 4.80 -1.41 0.24
N GLU A 163 6.11 -1.21 0.08
CA GLU A 163 6.68 -0.05 -0.60
C GLU A 163 6.32 -0.05 -2.09
N ALA A 164 6.39 -1.21 -2.74
CA ALA A 164 5.95 -1.37 -4.13
C ALA A 164 4.45 -1.06 -4.30
N VAL A 165 3.58 -1.49 -3.37
CA VAL A 165 2.16 -1.14 -3.38
C VAL A 165 1.97 0.37 -3.26
N LEU A 166 2.63 1.02 -2.32
CA LEU A 166 2.55 2.47 -2.15
C LEU A 166 3.03 3.20 -3.41
N SER A 167 4.12 2.73 -4.03
CA SER A 167 4.65 3.26 -5.29
C SER A 167 3.64 3.18 -6.43
N GLU A 168 2.95 2.05 -6.59
CA GLU A 168 1.92 1.87 -7.62
C GLU A 168 0.72 2.79 -7.38
N VAL A 169 0.28 2.95 -6.13
CA VAL A 169 -0.82 3.84 -5.77
C VAL A 169 -0.47 5.30 -6.07
N VAL A 170 0.73 5.74 -5.65
CA VAL A 170 1.22 7.10 -5.86
C VAL A 170 1.39 7.38 -7.35
N SER A 171 1.98 6.46 -8.10
CA SER A 171 2.14 6.59 -9.55
C SER A 171 0.78 6.65 -10.27
N ALA A 172 -0.17 5.80 -9.92
CA ALA A 172 -1.50 5.84 -10.53
C ALA A 172 -2.27 7.11 -10.18
N ALA A 173 -2.10 7.65 -8.97
CA ALA A 173 -2.68 8.93 -8.56
C ALA A 173 -2.05 10.10 -9.34
N GLU A 174 -0.72 10.12 -9.52
CA GLU A 174 -0.01 11.12 -10.32
C GLU A 174 -0.40 11.05 -11.81
N ASP A 175 -0.58 9.85 -12.38
CA ASP A 175 -1.06 9.62 -13.75
C ASP A 175 -2.52 10.06 -13.97
N THR A 176 -3.33 10.05 -12.92
CA THR A 176 -4.78 10.32 -12.99
C THR A 176 -5.07 11.79 -12.72
N PHE A 177 -4.36 12.39 -11.76
CA PHE A 177 -4.61 13.76 -11.33
C PHE A 177 -3.54 14.71 -11.87
N GLY A 178 -3.96 15.90 -12.28
CA GLY A 178 -3.01 16.96 -12.56
C GLY A 178 -2.15 17.32 -11.33
N PRO A 179 -0.97 17.94 -11.51
CA PRO A 179 0.01 18.18 -10.44
C PRO A 179 -0.57 18.86 -9.19
N LEU A 180 -1.47 19.83 -9.37
CA LEU A 180 -2.12 20.55 -8.28
C LEU A 180 -3.02 19.64 -7.43
N ARG A 181 -3.81 18.79 -8.08
CA ARG A 181 -4.75 17.88 -7.41
C ARG A 181 -4.01 16.76 -6.71
N PHE A 182 -3.00 16.19 -7.37
CA PHE A 182 -2.11 15.20 -6.77
C PHE A 182 -1.40 15.76 -5.52
N SER A 183 -0.85 16.99 -5.61
CA SER A 183 -0.23 17.66 -4.46
C SER A 183 -1.22 17.90 -3.33
N SER A 184 -2.45 18.34 -3.65
CA SER A 184 -3.51 18.56 -2.66
C SER A 184 -3.89 17.26 -1.93
N LEU A 185 -4.01 16.14 -2.67
CA LEU A 185 -4.24 14.81 -2.09
C LEU A 185 -3.13 14.44 -1.10
N LEU A 186 -1.87 14.56 -1.51
CA LEU A 186 -0.72 14.21 -0.66
C LEU A 186 -0.57 15.12 0.56
N LEU A 187 -0.79 16.43 0.41
CA LEU A 187 -0.82 17.36 1.54
C LEU A 187 -1.97 17.04 2.50
N GLY A 188 -3.14 16.67 1.97
CA GLY A 188 -4.28 16.21 2.75
C GLY A 188 -3.99 14.94 3.56
N ILE A 189 -3.21 14.02 3.00
CA ILE A 189 -2.71 12.82 3.68
C ILE A 189 -1.66 13.20 4.73
N GLY A 190 -0.67 14.01 4.36
CA GLY A 190 0.40 14.46 5.26
C GLY A 190 -0.14 15.14 6.52
N ARG A 191 -1.22 15.93 6.40
CA ARG A 191 -1.88 16.56 7.56
C ARG A 191 -2.54 15.57 8.54
N GLN A 192 -2.80 14.33 8.11
CA GLN A 192 -3.39 13.29 8.96
C GLN A 192 -2.35 12.32 9.51
N LEU A 193 -1.14 12.28 8.95
CA LEU A 193 -0.08 11.41 9.41
C LEU A 193 0.55 11.98 10.69
N GLU A 194 0.91 11.09 11.61
CA GLU A 194 1.75 11.46 12.74
C GLU A 194 3.17 11.81 12.24
N PRO A 195 3.91 12.71 12.92
CA PRO A 195 5.25 13.12 12.50
C PRO A 195 6.22 11.96 12.20
N HIS A 196 6.10 10.86 12.95
CA HIS A 196 6.97 9.69 12.80
C HIS A 196 6.59 8.77 11.61
N HIS A 197 5.44 8.99 10.97
CA HIS A 197 5.01 8.31 9.75
C HIS A 197 5.45 9.05 8.47
N PHE A 198 5.93 10.30 8.57
CA PHE A 198 6.38 11.06 7.41
C PHE A 198 7.54 10.38 6.68
N ASP A 199 8.45 9.74 7.41
CA ASP A 199 9.60 9.01 6.84
C ASP A 199 9.17 7.79 5.99
N SER A 200 7.91 7.37 6.06
CA SER A 200 7.36 6.28 5.24
C SER A 200 6.67 6.77 3.97
N LEU A 201 6.33 8.06 3.89
CA LEU A 201 5.72 8.68 2.72
C LEU A 201 6.71 9.55 1.92
N PHE A 202 7.73 10.11 2.59
CA PHE A 202 8.70 11.02 1.98
C PHE A 202 10.15 10.51 2.08
N PRO A 203 10.95 10.56 0.98
CA PRO A 203 10.56 10.98 -0.37
C PRO A 203 9.50 10.05 -0.97
N LEU A 204 8.64 10.59 -1.85
CA LEU A 204 7.57 9.79 -2.46
C LEU A 204 8.18 8.58 -3.18
N PRO A 205 7.69 7.36 -2.92
CA PRO A 205 8.13 6.19 -3.65
C PRO A 205 7.66 6.39 -5.09
N ARG A 206 8.59 6.80 -5.93
CA ARG A 206 8.39 6.86 -7.37
C ARG A 206 8.79 5.53 -7.90
N SER A 207 7.90 4.90 -8.65
CA SER A 207 8.26 3.81 -9.53
C SER A 207 9.36 4.38 -10.41
N SER A 208 10.62 3.99 -10.14
CA SER A 208 11.76 4.45 -10.92
C SER A 208 11.32 4.33 -12.39
N PRO A 209 11.25 5.42 -13.16
CA PRO A 209 10.96 5.28 -14.57
C PRO A 209 12.05 4.34 -15.04
N LEU A 210 11.65 3.14 -15.50
CA LEU A 210 12.53 2.19 -16.15
C LEU A 210 13.33 3.02 -17.14
N ARG A 211 14.54 3.41 -16.74
CA ARG A 211 15.36 4.33 -17.50
C ARG A 211 15.56 3.56 -18.80
N PRO A 212 15.05 4.05 -19.94
CA PRO A 212 15.26 3.34 -21.19
C PRO A 212 16.76 3.10 -21.28
N ALA A 213 17.15 1.84 -21.53
CA ALA A 213 18.52 1.35 -21.45
C ALA A 213 19.46 1.95 -22.53
N ASN A 214 19.17 3.16 -23.01
CA ASN A 214 19.87 3.90 -24.04
C ASN A 214 20.45 5.21 -23.46
N TYR A 215 21.11 5.14 -22.32
CA TYR A 215 22.15 6.11 -21.97
C TYR A 215 23.46 5.36 -21.87
N ASP A 216 24.11 5.24 -23.01
CA ASP A 216 25.54 4.96 -23.15
C ASP A 216 26.29 6.17 -22.55
N GLY A 217 26.46 6.15 -21.24
CA GLY A 217 27.21 7.13 -20.48
C GLY A 217 28.09 6.36 -19.51
N GLY A 218 29.32 6.11 -19.96
CA GLY A 218 30.26 5.17 -19.37
C GLY A 218 30.64 5.40 -17.91
N ASP A 219 31.20 4.32 -17.36
CA ASP A 219 32.13 4.21 -16.23
C ASP A 219 31.87 5.09 -14.99
N ASP A 220 31.38 4.48 -13.90
CA ASP A 220 32.29 3.88 -12.92
C ASP A 220 31.57 3.29 -11.69
N SER A 221 31.76 1.98 -11.51
CA SER A 221 32.07 1.25 -10.27
C SER A 221 31.26 1.42 -8.96
N ALA A 222 30.70 0.26 -8.55
CA ALA A 222 30.64 -0.32 -7.19
C ALA A 222 29.40 -0.09 -6.31
N ALA A 223 28.55 -1.14 -6.20
CA ALA A 223 28.25 -1.83 -4.94
C ALA A 223 27.37 -3.07 -5.21
N ARG A 224 27.91 -4.25 -4.89
CA ARG A 224 27.30 -5.57 -5.09
C ARG A 224 26.49 -5.95 -3.84
N ALA A 225 25.19 -6.22 -3.97
CA ALA A 225 24.35 -6.78 -2.90
C ALA A 225 24.05 -8.27 -3.16
N PRO A 226 23.87 -9.12 -2.12
CA PRO A 226 23.69 -10.55 -2.28
C PRO A 226 22.24 -10.92 -2.63
N ASN A 227 22.08 -11.69 -3.72
CA ASN A 227 20.84 -12.32 -4.14
C ASN A 227 20.44 -13.43 -3.16
N GLY A 228 19.26 -13.29 -2.54
CA GLY A 228 18.61 -14.34 -1.75
C GLY A 228 17.13 -14.42 -2.12
N GLY A 229 16.80 -15.24 -3.11
CA GLY A 229 15.42 -15.52 -3.52
C GLY A 229 14.71 -16.37 -2.47
N LEU A 230 13.70 -15.79 -1.83
CA LEU A 230 12.71 -16.49 -1.02
C LEU A 230 11.34 -15.95 -1.42
N GLY A 231 10.55 -16.80 -2.07
CA GLY A 231 9.17 -16.49 -2.43
C GLY A 231 8.36 -16.25 -1.17
N THR A 232 7.84 -15.03 -1.02
CA THR A 232 6.84 -14.67 -0.03
C THR A 232 5.46 -14.89 -0.62
N THR A 233 4.61 -15.63 0.09
CA THR A 233 3.21 -15.87 -0.31
C THR A 233 2.32 -14.75 0.22
N VAL A 234 1.21 -14.46 -0.48
CA VAL A 234 0.23 -13.42 -0.11
C VAL A 234 -0.35 -13.64 1.30
N GLU A 235 -0.36 -14.88 1.78
CA GLU A 235 -0.85 -15.25 3.12
C GLU A 235 0.01 -14.68 4.26
N ASP A 236 1.33 -14.53 4.06
CA ASP A 236 2.23 -13.95 5.06
C ASP A 236 1.92 -12.45 5.32
N LEU A 237 1.32 -11.75 4.35
CA LEU A 237 0.89 -10.35 4.48
C LEU A 237 -0.40 -10.20 5.31
N PHE A 238 -1.36 -11.11 5.15
CA PHE A 238 -2.59 -11.10 5.93
C PHE A 238 -2.35 -11.48 7.40
N LEU A 239 -1.46 -12.44 7.66
CA LEU A 239 -1.08 -12.84 9.01
C LEU A 239 -0.31 -11.73 9.76
N ALA A 240 0.50 -10.93 9.06
CA ALA A 240 1.21 -9.80 9.66
C ALA A 240 0.29 -8.64 10.09
N SER A 241 -0.87 -8.51 9.43
CA SER A 241 -1.92 -7.51 9.71
C SER A 241 -2.86 -7.98 10.83
N GLY A 242 -3.25 -9.26 10.85
CA GLY A 242 -4.14 -9.83 11.87
C GLY A 242 -3.52 -9.94 13.28
N ALA A 243 -2.20 -10.13 13.39
CA ALA A 243 -1.53 -10.30 14.68
C ALA A 243 -1.36 -8.99 15.50
N ALA A 244 -1.71 -7.82 14.95
CA ALA A 244 -1.61 -6.54 15.66
C ALA A 244 -2.83 -6.24 16.55
N GLY A 245 -3.92 -7.01 16.46
CA GLY A 245 -5.16 -6.79 17.19
C GLY A 245 -5.42 -7.73 18.38
N SER A 246 -4.50 -8.63 18.73
CA SER A 246 -4.69 -9.65 19.78
C SER A 246 -3.58 -9.62 20.83
N MET A 247 -3.41 -8.47 21.48
CA MET A 247 -2.76 -8.34 22.78
C MET A 247 -3.42 -7.19 23.54
N SER A 248 -4.65 -7.45 24.00
CA SER A 248 -5.35 -6.69 25.02
C SER A 248 -6.29 -7.62 25.77
#